data_AF-A0A966SRP4-F1
#
_entry.id   AF-A0A966SRP4-F1
#
_cell.length_a   1.000
_cell.length_b   1.000
_cell.length_c   1.000
_cell.angle_alpha   90.00
_cell.angle_beta   90.00
_cell.angle_gamma   90.00
#
_symmetry.space_group_name_H-M   'P 1'
#
loop_
_entity.id
_entity.type
_entity.pdbx_description
1 polymer ?
#
loop_
_entity_poly.entity_id
_entity_poly.type
_entity_poly.pdbx_seq_one_letter_code
_entity_poly.pdbx_strand_id
1 'polypeptide(L)'
;IRDLFQRVGGLAGAVIDPVVPCSEPYGYRNRIMVRTQWNKPQQRLELGFLGFDNKFVVDITECALAEPILNEQLTQVRAKPPPRGGLKVMLRVAPEGWVVPNDSFFQNNFFLLPKLVETVRARLREAGSRRLIDAYCGVGFFALELADLVESFIGVEYDRLAINAAKANMTRRGIKNGQFVSGPAEDYLGGLLARHPGEPTTLVIDPPRTGVPPDALQRIRRAHPQQVIYVSCHPATLARDLQILCAEGGYELVKVTPHDMFPQTQHVECVADLRWKGPEIPSV
;
A
#
# COMPACT_ATOMS: atom_id res chain seq x y z
N ILE A 1 -8.91 -4.59 15.52
CA ILE A 1 -9.46 -4.28 14.17
C ILE A 1 -10.98 -4.33 14.18
N ARG A 2 -11.61 -5.44 14.58
CA ARG A 2 -13.08 -5.56 14.66
C ARG A 2 -13.74 -4.39 15.41
N ASP A 3 -13.28 -4.09 16.63
CA ASP A 3 -13.81 -2.99 17.43
C ASP A 3 -13.61 -1.60 16.79
N LEU A 4 -12.55 -1.41 16.02
CA LEU A 4 -12.30 -0.16 15.32
C LEU A 4 -13.31 0.03 14.19
N PHE A 5 -13.53 -1.01 13.39
CA PHE A 5 -14.46 -0.99 12.26
C PHE A 5 -15.92 -0.87 12.71
N GLN A 6 -16.28 -1.50 13.85
CA GLN A 6 -17.59 -1.33 14.46
C GLN A 6 -17.81 0.11 14.96
N ARG A 7 -16.84 0.68 15.70
CA ARG A 7 -17.00 2.02 16.29
C ARG A 7 -16.88 3.16 15.29
N VAL A 8 -15.93 3.09 14.36
CA VAL A 8 -15.61 4.18 13.43
C VAL A 8 -16.38 4.04 12.12
N GLY A 9 -16.49 2.81 11.60
CA GLY A 9 -17.15 2.54 10.33
C GLY A 9 -18.64 2.19 10.43
N GLY A 10 -19.14 1.83 11.62
CA GLY A 10 -20.49 1.27 11.77
C GLY A 10 -20.68 -0.07 11.07
N LEU A 11 -19.57 -0.78 10.78
CA LEU A 11 -19.55 -1.97 9.94
C LEU A 11 -19.74 -3.23 10.78
N ALA A 12 -20.51 -4.21 10.26
CA ALA A 12 -20.73 -5.47 10.95
C ALA A 12 -19.42 -6.25 11.11
N GLY A 13 -19.11 -6.70 12.33
CA GLY A 13 -17.84 -7.40 12.60
C GLY A 13 -17.66 -8.75 11.89
N ALA A 14 -18.73 -9.31 11.32
CA ALA A 14 -18.74 -10.60 10.64
C ALA A 14 -17.96 -10.60 9.31
N VAL A 15 -17.76 -9.44 8.68
CA VAL A 15 -17.04 -9.34 7.39
C VAL A 15 -15.51 -9.30 7.55
N ILE A 16 -15.00 -9.34 8.78
CA ILE A 16 -13.56 -9.19 9.07
C ILE A 16 -12.94 -10.57 9.33
N ASP A 17 -12.07 -11.01 8.42
CA ASP A 17 -11.33 -12.27 8.55
C ASP A 17 -10.31 -12.24 9.70
N PRO A 18 -9.88 -13.42 10.18
CA PRO A 18 -8.69 -13.53 11.01
C PRO A 18 -7.47 -12.90 10.32
N VAL A 19 -6.53 -12.39 11.13
CA VAL A 19 -5.29 -11.81 10.61
C VAL A 19 -4.47 -12.89 9.93
N VAL A 20 -4.02 -12.62 8.71
CA VAL A 20 -3.04 -13.46 8.00
C VAL A 20 -1.66 -13.19 8.61
N PRO A 21 -1.05 -14.19 9.29
CA PRO A 21 0.21 -13.96 9.99
C PRO A 21 1.39 -13.96 9.02
N CYS A 22 2.40 -13.15 9.37
CA CYS A 22 3.74 -13.28 8.80
C CYS A 22 4.39 -14.56 9.34
N SER A 23 5.02 -15.34 8.47
CA SER A 23 5.80 -16.51 8.89
C SER A 23 7.05 -16.11 9.66
N GLU A 24 7.63 -14.95 9.32
CA GLU A 24 8.85 -14.43 9.92
C GLU A 24 8.55 -13.12 10.67
N PRO A 25 8.35 -13.16 12.01
CA PRO A 25 8.04 -11.97 12.79
C PRO A 25 9.25 -11.04 13.01
N TYR A 26 10.46 -11.50 12.69
CA TYR A 26 11.72 -10.76 12.76
C TYR A 26 12.47 -10.87 11.43
N GLY A 27 13.45 -10.00 11.19
CA GLY A 27 14.27 -10.05 9.97
C GLY A 27 13.52 -9.80 8.67
N TYR A 28 12.29 -9.26 8.71
CA TYR A 28 11.40 -9.16 7.55
C TYR A 28 11.51 -7.84 6.78
N ARG A 29 12.01 -6.77 7.43
CA ARG A 29 12.05 -5.44 6.81
C ARG A 29 13.16 -5.38 5.79
N ASN A 30 12.76 -5.28 4.53
CA ASN A 30 13.65 -5.08 3.38
C ASN A 30 14.12 -3.63 3.20
N ARG A 31 13.61 -2.69 3.99
CA ARG A 31 14.00 -1.28 3.95
C ARG A 31 13.96 -0.66 5.34
N ILE A 32 15.04 0.02 5.71
CA ILE A 32 15.11 0.86 6.91
C ILE A 32 15.70 2.23 6.59
N MET A 33 15.28 3.24 7.35
CA MET A 33 15.83 4.59 7.25
C MET A 33 16.36 4.99 8.62
N VAL A 34 17.68 5.00 8.74
CA VAL A 34 18.37 5.46 9.95
C VAL A 34 18.77 6.92 9.80
N ARG A 35 19.02 7.60 10.92
CA ARG A 35 19.45 8.99 10.98
C ARG A 35 20.78 9.07 11.70
N THR A 36 21.62 10.00 11.25
CA THR A 36 22.78 10.43 12.02
C THR A 36 22.40 11.57 12.96
N GLN A 37 22.99 11.62 14.15
CA GLN A 37 22.90 12.78 15.04
C GLN A 37 24.22 12.96 15.78
N TRP A 38 24.70 14.19 15.88
CA TRP A 38 25.90 14.46 16.68
C TRP A 38 25.53 14.58 18.15
N ASN A 39 26.05 13.68 18.98
CA ASN A 39 25.91 13.74 20.42
C ASN A 39 27.05 14.58 21.00
N LYS A 40 26.75 15.84 21.34
CA LYS A 40 27.76 16.78 21.90
C LYS A 40 28.34 16.28 23.23
N PRO A 41 27.56 15.83 24.23
CA PRO A 41 28.14 15.31 25.47
C PRO A 41 29.11 14.14 25.28
N GLN A 42 28.78 13.18 24.42
CA GLN A 42 29.58 11.97 24.20
C GLN A 42 30.64 12.12 23.10
N GLN A 43 30.70 13.29 22.45
CA GLN A 43 31.62 13.59 21.35
C GLN A 43 31.65 12.51 20.25
N ARG A 44 30.48 11.94 19.93
CA ARG A 44 30.35 10.89 18.92
C ARG A 44 29.12 11.11 18.04
N LEU A 45 29.17 10.52 16.85
CA LEU A 45 28.01 10.45 15.96
C LEU A 45 27.16 9.23 16.32
N GLU A 46 25.90 9.47 16.65
CA GLU A 46 24.88 8.45 16.80
C GLU A 46 24.30 8.10 15.44
N LEU A 47 24.00 6.82 15.24
CA LEU A 47 23.37 6.30 14.03
C LEU A 47 22.23 5.36 14.43
N GLY A 48 21.01 5.66 14.02
CA GLY A 48 19.90 4.78 14.33
C GLY A 48 18.53 5.40 14.09
N PHE A 49 17.55 5.05 14.90
CA PHE A 49 16.18 5.54 14.74
C PHE A 49 15.88 6.72 15.66
N LEU A 50 14.88 7.53 15.31
CA LEU A 50 14.37 8.50 16.28
C LEU A 50 13.74 7.76 17.47
N GLY A 51 14.05 8.22 18.68
CA GLY A 51 13.39 7.78 19.89
C GLY A 51 11.90 8.17 19.90
N PHE A 52 11.16 7.60 20.86
CA PHE A 52 9.72 7.84 21.03
C PHE A 52 9.36 9.33 21.22
N ASP A 53 10.29 10.13 21.73
CA ASP A 53 10.12 11.57 21.92
C ASP A 53 10.30 12.39 20.62
N ASN A 54 10.69 11.73 19.52
CA ASN A 54 11.03 12.33 18.21
C ASN A 54 12.16 13.38 18.27
N LYS A 55 12.98 13.41 19.33
CA LYS A 55 14.02 14.43 19.51
C LYS A 55 15.42 13.87 19.26
N PHE A 56 15.71 12.71 19.83
CA PHE A 56 17.06 12.13 19.81
C PHE A 56 17.11 10.85 19.00
N VAL A 57 18.27 10.59 18.40
CA VAL A 57 18.56 9.33 17.73
C VAL A 57 18.98 8.32 18.79
N VAL A 58 18.28 7.20 18.83
CA VAL A 58 18.71 6.02 19.56
C VAL A 58 19.75 5.31 18.71
N ASP A 59 21.00 5.33 19.18
CA ASP A 59 22.10 4.64 18.52
C ASP A 59 21.89 3.11 18.55
N ILE A 60 21.97 2.45 17.39
CA ILE A 60 21.71 1.01 17.25
C ILE A 60 22.77 0.26 16.44
N THR A 61 23.35 -0.81 16.98
CA THR A 61 24.29 -1.65 16.21
C THR A 61 23.58 -2.59 15.25
N GLU A 62 22.34 -2.96 15.58
CA GLU A 62 21.50 -3.87 14.81
C GLU A 62 20.02 -3.51 14.96
N CYS A 63 19.20 -4.02 14.04
CA CYS A 63 17.75 -3.95 14.11
C CYS A 63 17.18 -5.36 13.88
N ALA A 64 16.57 -5.93 14.92
CA ALA A 64 15.99 -7.28 14.86
C ALA A 64 14.86 -7.44 13.82
N LEU A 65 14.20 -6.34 13.43
CA LEU A 65 13.17 -6.37 12.40
C LEU A 65 13.74 -6.29 10.99
N ALA A 66 14.98 -5.80 10.82
CA ALA A 66 15.61 -5.62 9.52
C ALA A 66 16.22 -6.92 9.02
N GLU A 67 16.15 -7.15 7.70
CA GLU A 67 16.84 -8.28 7.09
C GLU A 67 18.34 -8.29 7.48
N PRO A 68 18.97 -9.47 7.66
CA PRO A 68 20.37 -9.57 8.08
C PRO A 68 21.33 -8.72 7.23
N ILE A 69 21.14 -8.69 5.91
CA ILE A 69 21.93 -7.90 4.99
C ILE A 69 21.85 -6.38 5.27
N LEU A 70 20.74 -5.88 5.83
CA LEU A 70 20.65 -4.47 6.23
C LEU A 70 21.45 -4.18 7.49
N ASN A 71 21.63 -5.15 8.39
CA ASN A 71 22.53 -5.02 9.54
C ASN A 71 24.01 -5.00 9.10
N GLU A 72 24.36 -5.75 8.06
CA GLU A 72 25.67 -5.67 7.42
C GLU A 72 25.89 -4.28 6.77
N GLN A 73 24.91 -3.78 6.02
CA GLN A 73 24.95 -2.42 5.46
C GLN A 73 25.05 -1.35 6.56
N LEU A 74 24.33 -1.50 7.67
CA LEU A 74 24.40 -0.59 8.82
C LEU A 74 25.83 -0.56 9.40
N THR A 75 26.47 -1.71 9.51
CA THR A 75 27.88 -1.82 9.95
C THR A 75 28.82 -1.07 9.00
N GLN A 76 28.60 -1.16 7.68
CA GLN A 76 29.39 -0.42 6.69
C GLN A 76 29.19 1.10 6.82
N VAL A 77 27.95 1.56 7.04
CA VAL A 77 27.66 2.97 7.30
C VAL A 77 28.33 3.44 8.59
N ARG A 78 28.37 2.62 9.64
CA ARG A 78 29.09 2.96 10.88
C ARG A 78 30.59 3.09 10.68
N ALA A 79 31.19 2.22 9.85
CA ALA A 79 32.61 2.28 9.54
C ALA A 79 32.99 3.53 8.72
N LYS A 80 32.06 4.04 7.90
CA LYS A 80 32.23 5.25 7.08
C LYS A 80 31.00 6.16 7.22
N PRO A 81 30.85 6.83 8.38
CA PRO A 81 29.65 7.59 8.65
C PRO A 81 29.56 8.83 7.76
N PRO A 82 28.34 9.30 7.47
CA PRO A 82 28.14 10.58 6.80
C PRO A 82 28.88 11.72 7.52
N PRO A 83 29.39 12.74 6.78
CA PRO A 83 30.28 13.75 7.32
C PRO A 83 29.63 14.70 8.33
N ARG A 84 28.30 14.68 8.47
CA ARG A 84 27.53 15.55 9.36
C ARG A 84 26.36 14.79 10.00
N GLY A 85 25.96 15.25 11.19
CA GLY A 85 24.71 14.84 11.82
C GLY A 85 23.48 15.41 11.09
N GLY A 86 22.33 14.80 11.33
CA GLY A 86 21.04 15.19 10.75
C GLY A 86 20.75 14.58 9.38
N LEU A 87 21.60 13.68 8.88
CA LEU A 87 21.41 13.03 7.59
C LEU A 87 20.59 11.76 7.74
N LYS A 88 19.73 11.49 6.75
CA LYS A 88 18.98 10.23 6.62
C LYS A 88 19.80 9.29 5.75
N VAL A 89 19.98 8.06 6.20
CA VAL A 89 20.62 6.99 5.44
C VAL A 89 19.57 5.92 5.20
N MET A 90 19.23 5.70 3.94
CA MET A 90 18.32 4.64 3.53
C MET A 90 19.12 3.38 3.23
N LEU A 91 18.73 2.29 3.87
CA LEU A 91 19.25 0.96 3.63
C LEU A 91 18.12 0.12 3.03
N ARG A 92 18.43 -0.65 2.00
CA ARG A 92 17.41 -1.36 1.22
C ARG A 92 17.96 -2.63 0.58
N VAL A 93 17.15 -3.67 0.63
CA VAL A 93 17.26 -4.89 -0.18
C VAL A 93 16.43 -4.68 -1.43
N ALA A 94 17.06 -4.85 -2.60
CA ALA A 94 16.34 -4.73 -3.86
C ALA A 94 15.32 -5.88 -3.97
N PRO A 95 14.04 -5.59 -4.25
CA PRO A 95 13.07 -6.65 -4.53
C PRO A 95 13.45 -7.41 -5.79
N GLU A 96 13.50 -8.73 -5.69
CA GLU A 96 13.83 -9.60 -6.81
C GLU A 96 12.83 -9.42 -7.97
N GLY A 97 13.33 -9.31 -9.19
CA GLY A 97 12.47 -9.15 -10.38
C GLY A 97 11.80 -7.79 -10.53
N TRP A 98 12.11 -6.81 -9.67
CA TRP A 98 11.52 -5.47 -9.69
C TRP A 98 12.59 -4.39 -9.86
N VAL A 99 12.38 -3.51 -10.83
CA VAL A 99 13.02 -2.19 -10.87
C VAL A 99 12.28 -1.29 -9.90
N VAL A 100 13.00 -0.79 -8.89
CA VAL A 100 12.47 0.21 -7.96
C VAL A 100 13.50 1.31 -7.74
N PRO A 101 13.17 2.58 -8.04
CA PRO A 101 14.03 3.70 -7.69
C PRO A 101 14.24 3.77 -6.17
N ASN A 102 15.39 4.25 -5.73
CA ASN A 102 15.76 4.24 -4.31
C ASN A 102 14.68 4.85 -3.40
N ASP A 103 14.19 6.04 -3.76
CA ASP A 103 13.22 6.79 -2.96
C ASP A 103 11.77 6.34 -3.17
N SER A 104 11.47 5.59 -4.22
CA SER A 104 10.13 5.10 -4.52
C SER A 104 9.72 3.96 -3.58
N PHE A 105 8.42 3.91 -3.29
CA PHE A 105 7.83 2.92 -2.39
C PHE A 105 7.85 1.50 -2.97
N PHE A 106 7.97 0.52 -2.07
CA PHE A 106 7.67 -0.89 -2.31
C PHE A 106 7.29 -1.52 -0.96
N GLN A 107 6.55 -2.61 -1.00
CA GLN A 107 6.09 -3.28 0.22
C GLN A 107 7.28 -3.78 1.06
N ASN A 108 7.25 -3.51 2.37
CA ASN A 108 8.41 -3.68 3.26
C ASN A 108 8.67 -5.11 3.72
N ASN A 109 7.77 -6.05 3.45
CA ASN A 109 7.82 -7.42 3.97
C ASN A 109 7.67 -8.42 2.81
N PHE A 110 8.78 -9.00 2.36
CA PHE A 110 8.76 -9.96 1.26
C PHE A 110 8.11 -11.30 1.63
N PHE A 111 8.17 -11.71 2.90
CA PHE A 111 7.59 -12.97 3.37
C PHE A 111 6.06 -12.98 3.29
N LEU A 112 5.42 -11.83 3.50
CA LEU A 112 3.96 -11.72 3.49
C LEU A 112 3.39 -11.23 2.16
N LEU A 113 4.24 -10.68 1.28
CA LEU A 113 3.86 -10.14 -0.01
C LEU A 113 3.07 -11.13 -0.90
N PRO A 114 3.44 -12.42 -1.01
CA PRO A 114 2.68 -13.38 -1.81
C PRO A 114 1.24 -13.59 -1.28
N LYS A 115 1.05 -13.60 0.05
CA LYS A 115 -0.28 -13.75 0.65
C LYS A 115 -1.14 -12.49 0.48
N LEU A 116 -0.52 -11.31 0.51
CA LEU A 116 -1.20 -10.05 0.20
C LEU A 116 -1.70 -10.06 -1.25
N VAL A 117 -0.82 -10.40 -2.20
CA VAL A 117 -1.17 -10.51 -3.62
C VAL A 117 -2.28 -11.54 -3.84
N GLU A 118 -2.18 -12.73 -3.26
CA GLU A 118 -3.21 -13.76 -3.43
C GLU A 118 -4.56 -13.31 -2.85
N THR A 119 -4.56 -12.54 -1.76
CA THR A 119 -5.82 -11.98 -1.23
C THR A 119 -6.46 -11.04 -2.25
N VAL A 120 -5.70 -10.11 -2.83
CA VAL A 120 -6.21 -9.17 -3.85
C VAL A 120 -6.65 -9.94 -5.11
N ARG A 121 -5.87 -10.93 -5.56
CA ARG A 121 -6.22 -11.80 -6.71
C ARG A 121 -7.52 -12.54 -6.48
N ALA A 122 -7.72 -13.14 -5.31
CA ALA A 122 -8.94 -13.86 -4.97
C ALA A 122 -10.17 -12.93 -5.01
N ARG A 123 -10.07 -11.73 -4.39
CA ARG A 123 -11.15 -10.74 -4.42
C ARG A 123 -11.48 -10.27 -5.83
N LEU A 124 -10.46 -10.02 -6.67
CA LEU A 124 -10.66 -9.62 -8.07
C LEU A 124 -11.39 -10.72 -8.87
N ARG A 125 -10.98 -11.98 -8.72
CA ARG A 125 -11.61 -13.12 -9.39
C ARG A 125 -13.08 -13.29 -8.98
N GLU A 126 -13.39 -13.11 -7.70
CA GLU A 126 -14.76 -13.22 -7.19
C GLU A 126 -15.72 -12.15 -7.73
N ALA A 127 -15.20 -10.98 -8.13
CA ALA A 127 -16.01 -9.94 -8.77
C ALA A 127 -16.20 -10.17 -10.28
N GLY A 128 -15.32 -10.93 -10.93
CA GLY A 128 -15.39 -11.20 -12.37
C GLY A 128 -15.17 -9.96 -13.25
N SER A 129 -14.43 -8.96 -12.75
CA SER A 129 -14.11 -7.77 -13.52
C SER A 129 -13.18 -8.07 -14.70
N ARG A 130 -13.40 -7.38 -15.82
CA ARG A 130 -12.60 -7.49 -17.05
C ARG A 130 -11.53 -6.41 -17.14
N ARG A 131 -11.66 -5.34 -16.36
CA ARG A 131 -10.73 -4.22 -16.36
C ARG A 131 -10.27 -3.86 -14.96
N LEU A 132 -9.04 -3.37 -14.88
CA LEU A 132 -8.41 -2.92 -13.65
C LEU A 132 -7.97 -1.46 -13.77
N ILE A 133 -8.30 -0.65 -12.77
CA ILE A 133 -7.62 0.63 -12.52
C ILE A 133 -6.82 0.45 -11.23
N ASP A 134 -5.52 0.69 -11.30
CA ASP A 134 -4.62 0.67 -10.14
C ASP A 134 -4.22 2.11 -9.80
N ALA A 135 -4.83 2.67 -8.75
CA ALA A 135 -4.60 4.02 -8.29
C ALA A 135 -3.50 4.04 -7.22
N TYR A 136 -2.59 5.02 -7.32
CA TYR A 136 -1.36 5.07 -6.50
C TYR A 136 -0.46 3.86 -6.78
N CYS A 137 -0.36 3.47 -8.05
CA CYS A 137 0.22 2.18 -8.43
C CYS A 137 1.73 2.05 -8.16
N GLY A 138 2.41 3.15 -7.82
CA GLY A 138 3.86 3.18 -7.61
C GLY A 138 4.63 2.61 -8.79
N VAL A 139 5.40 1.56 -8.55
CA VAL A 139 6.16 0.84 -9.59
C VAL A 139 5.32 -0.18 -10.38
N GLY A 140 4.00 -0.08 -10.31
CA GLY A 140 3.03 -0.95 -10.97
C GLY A 140 2.83 -2.28 -10.24
N PHE A 141 2.91 -2.30 -8.91
CA PHE A 141 2.92 -3.56 -8.15
C PHE A 141 1.66 -4.39 -8.39
N PHE A 142 0.49 -3.90 -8.01
CA PHE A 142 -0.77 -4.62 -8.18
C PHE A 142 -1.16 -4.75 -9.65
N ALA A 143 -1.05 -3.69 -10.45
CA ALA A 143 -1.34 -3.74 -11.88
C ALA A 143 -0.64 -4.91 -12.60
N LEU A 144 0.65 -5.13 -12.34
CA LEU A 144 1.42 -6.19 -12.99
C LEU A 144 1.18 -7.57 -12.37
N GLU A 145 0.98 -7.65 -11.05
CA GLU A 145 0.64 -8.90 -10.37
C GLU A 145 -0.80 -9.37 -10.64
N LEU A 146 -1.66 -8.52 -11.20
CA LEU A 146 -3.06 -8.83 -11.54
C LEU A 146 -3.32 -8.86 -13.05
N ALA A 147 -2.31 -8.55 -13.87
CA ALA A 147 -2.46 -8.34 -15.30
C ALA A 147 -3.03 -9.55 -16.05
N ASP A 148 -2.74 -10.77 -15.62
CA ASP A 148 -3.24 -12.02 -16.21
C ASP A 148 -4.70 -12.32 -15.90
N LEU A 149 -5.31 -11.59 -14.96
CA LEU A 149 -6.71 -11.77 -14.54
C LEU A 149 -7.68 -10.82 -15.25
N VAL A 150 -7.17 -9.86 -16.02
CA VAL A 150 -7.97 -8.82 -16.67
C VAL A 150 -7.62 -8.67 -18.14
N GLU A 151 -8.56 -8.17 -18.92
CA GLU A 151 -8.37 -7.88 -20.34
C GLU A 151 -7.54 -6.63 -20.57
N SER A 152 -7.72 -5.63 -19.68
CA SER A 152 -6.85 -4.47 -19.66
C SER A 152 -6.69 -3.83 -18.29
N PHE A 153 -5.57 -3.15 -18.08
CA PHE A 153 -5.35 -2.32 -16.90
C PHE A 153 -4.82 -0.92 -17.22
N ILE A 154 -5.11 0.02 -16.31
CA ILE A 154 -4.50 1.35 -16.28
C ILE A 154 -3.95 1.61 -14.88
N GLY A 155 -2.65 1.84 -14.76
CA GLY A 155 -2.02 2.28 -13.52
C GLY A 155 -1.81 3.79 -13.51
N VAL A 156 -2.11 4.46 -12.40
CA VAL A 156 -1.90 5.91 -12.22
C VAL A 156 -1.03 6.18 -11.00
N GLU A 157 0.03 6.95 -11.19
CA GLU A 157 0.96 7.35 -10.13
C GLU A 157 1.52 8.76 -10.42
N TYR A 158 1.69 9.58 -9.39
CA TYR A 158 2.22 10.94 -9.53
C TYR A 158 3.74 10.94 -9.74
N ASP A 159 4.46 10.02 -9.07
CA ASP A 159 5.91 9.90 -9.16
C ASP A 159 6.34 9.37 -10.54
N ARG A 160 6.95 10.26 -11.34
CA ARG A 160 7.46 9.94 -12.68
C ARG A 160 8.55 8.87 -12.65
N LEU A 161 9.37 8.81 -11.60
CA LEU A 161 10.41 7.79 -11.47
C LEU A 161 9.78 6.42 -11.26
N ALA A 162 8.75 6.34 -10.41
CA ALA A 162 7.98 5.13 -10.19
C ALA A 162 7.25 4.68 -11.47
N ILE A 163 6.65 5.59 -12.24
CA ILE A 163 6.03 5.26 -13.54
C ILE A 163 7.05 4.74 -14.56
N ASN A 164 8.24 5.32 -14.63
CA ASN A 164 9.29 4.82 -15.51
C ASN A 164 9.71 3.40 -15.11
N ALA A 165 9.82 3.14 -13.80
CA ALA A 165 10.08 1.81 -13.28
C ALA A 165 8.92 0.85 -13.58
N ALA A 166 7.66 1.27 -13.44
CA ALA A 166 6.48 0.48 -13.79
C ALA A 166 6.48 0.04 -15.26
N LYS A 167 6.80 0.96 -16.17
CA LYS A 167 6.96 0.65 -17.60
C LYS A 167 8.11 -0.33 -17.87
N ALA A 168 9.23 -0.18 -17.15
CA ALA A 168 10.36 -1.11 -17.26
C ALA A 168 10.00 -2.50 -16.73
N ASN A 169 9.30 -2.58 -15.60
CA ASN A 169 8.81 -3.83 -15.01
C ASN A 169 7.81 -4.53 -15.94
N MET A 170 6.86 -3.78 -16.51
CA MET A 170 5.91 -4.29 -17.50
C MET A 170 6.63 -4.89 -18.71
N THR A 171 7.60 -4.17 -19.27
CA THR A 171 8.40 -4.61 -20.42
C THR A 171 9.18 -5.88 -20.09
N ARG A 172 9.85 -5.94 -18.92
CA ARG A 172 10.62 -7.13 -18.49
C ARG A 172 9.76 -8.38 -18.31
N ARG A 173 8.50 -8.19 -17.91
CA ARG A 173 7.51 -9.26 -17.73
C ARG A 173 6.77 -9.64 -19.01
N GLY A 174 7.01 -8.93 -20.11
CA GLY A 174 6.32 -9.16 -21.38
C GLY A 174 4.81 -8.85 -21.34
N ILE A 175 4.36 -8.06 -20.36
CA ILE A 175 2.95 -7.69 -20.19
C ILE A 175 2.58 -6.60 -21.21
N LYS A 176 1.45 -6.78 -21.91
CA LYS A 176 1.04 -5.91 -23.04
C LYS A 176 -0.38 -5.37 -22.94
N ASN A 177 -1.17 -5.87 -22.00
CA ASN A 177 -2.59 -5.54 -21.85
C ASN A 177 -2.80 -4.34 -20.91
N GLY A 178 -1.90 -3.36 -20.87
CA GLY A 178 -2.12 -2.20 -20.01
C GLY A 178 -1.16 -1.06 -20.24
N GLN A 179 -1.39 0.01 -19.51
CA GLN A 179 -0.60 1.23 -19.59
C GLN A 179 -0.45 1.92 -18.24
N PHE A 180 0.60 2.72 -18.12
CA PHE A 180 0.90 3.53 -16.95
C PHE A 180 0.89 5.02 -17.28
N VAL A 181 0.12 5.79 -16.52
CA VAL A 181 -0.07 7.23 -16.70
C VAL A 181 0.48 7.97 -15.50
N SER A 182 1.22 9.05 -15.75
CA SER A 182 1.73 9.90 -14.68
C SER A 182 0.76 11.03 -14.36
N GLY A 183 0.36 11.14 -13.11
CA GLY A 183 -0.49 12.22 -12.62
C GLY A 183 -1.13 11.93 -11.26
N PRO A 184 -1.79 12.91 -10.63
CA PRO A 184 -2.52 12.70 -9.38
C PRO A 184 -3.66 11.71 -9.59
N ALA A 185 -3.69 10.62 -8.84
CA ALA A 185 -4.70 9.58 -9.03
C ALA A 185 -6.13 10.15 -8.89
N GLU A 186 -6.33 11.07 -7.94
CA GLU A 186 -7.58 11.75 -7.62
C GLU A 186 -8.21 12.52 -8.78
N ASP A 187 -7.37 13.02 -9.69
CA ASP A 187 -7.78 13.78 -10.87
C ASP A 187 -8.14 12.86 -12.04
N TYR A 188 -7.40 11.76 -12.18
CA TYR A 188 -7.58 10.81 -13.28
C TYR A 188 -8.72 9.83 -13.01
N LEU A 189 -9.01 9.49 -11.76
CA LEU A 189 -10.02 8.49 -11.39
C LEU A 189 -11.40 8.78 -12.00
N GLY A 190 -11.87 10.03 -11.89
CA GLY A 190 -13.17 10.41 -12.45
C GLY A 190 -13.21 10.29 -13.98
N GLY A 191 -12.18 10.76 -14.66
CA GLY A 191 -12.10 10.72 -16.12
C GLY A 191 -11.87 9.32 -16.69
N LEU A 192 -11.09 8.48 -16.02
CA LEU A 192 -10.83 7.10 -16.45
C LEU A 192 -12.09 6.23 -16.31
N LEU A 193 -12.79 6.35 -15.19
CA LEU A 193 -14.02 5.60 -14.97
C LEU A 193 -15.15 6.10 -15.89
N ALA A 194 -15.24 7.40 -16.15
CA ALA A 194 -16.25 7.97 -17.05
C ALA A 194 -16.09 7.58 -18.53
N ARG A 195 -14.89 7.17 -18.97
CA ARG A 195 -14.66 6.72 -20.36
C ARG A 195 -15.27 5.36 -20.66
N HIS A 196 -15.54 4.56 -19.65
CA HIS A 196 -15.99 3.18 -19.78
C HIS A 196 -17.19 2.89 -18.87
N PRO A 197 -18.30 3.64 -19.02
CA PRO A 197 -19.47 3.48 -18.17
C PRO A 197 -20.07 2.09 -18.36
N GLY A 198 -20.36 1.40 -17.24
CA GLY A 198 -21.00 0.08 -17.24
C GLY A 198 -20.09 -1.09 -17.56
N GLU A 199 -18.80 -0.87 -17.82
CA GLU A 199 -17.85 -1.97 -17.99
C GLU A 199 -17.44 -2.59 -16.64
N PRO A 200 -17.38 -3.93 -16.50
CA PRO A 200 -16.96 -4.63 -15.28
C PRO A 200 -15.54 -4.24 -14.86
N THR A 201 -15.41 -3.21 -14.04
CA THR A 201 -14.14 -2.57 -13.67
C THR A 201 -13.91 -2.68 -12.18
N THR A 202 -12.73 -3.18 -11.81
CA THR A 202 -12.21 -3.11 -10.45
C THR A 202 -11.26 -1.93 -10.31
N LEU A 203 -11.44 -1.17 -9.24
CA LEU A 203 -10.49 -0.16 -8.80
C LEU A 203 -9.69 -0.69 -7.60
N VAL A 204 -8.39 -0.88 -7.77
CA VAL A 204 -7.46 -1.11 -6.65
C VAL A 204 -6.92 0.25 -6.18
N ILE A 205 -6.90 0.46 -4.86
CA ILE A 205 -6.38 1.67 -4.23
C ILE A 205 -5.43 1.27 -3.10
N ASP A 206 -4.18 1.72 -3.16
CA ASP A 206 -3.17 1.60 -2.08
C ASP A 206 -2.65 3.01 -1.71
N PRO A 207 -3.45 3.81 -1.01
CA PRO A 207 -3.15 5.23 -0.78
C PRO A 207 -2.13 5.41 0.36
N PRO A 208 -1.55 6.61 0.51
CA PRO A 208 -0.75 6.94 1.68
C PRO A 208 -1.55 6.81 2.99
N ARG A 209 -0.84 6.84 4.13
CA ARG A 209 -1.44 6.69 5.49
C ARG A 209 -2.59 7.65 5.79
N THR A 210 -2.66 8.80 5.13
CA THR A 210 -3.75 9.79 5.25
C THR A 210 -5.08 9.31 4.66
N GLY A 211 -5.07 8.22 3.89
CA GLY A 211 -6.21 7.72 3.12
C GLY A 211 -6.45 8.52 1.85
N VAL A 212 -7.61 8.31 1.23
CA VAL A 212 -8.04 9.01 0.01
C VAL A 212 -8.79 10.29 0.39
N PRO A 213 -8.55 11.42 -0.31
CA PRO A 213 -9.32 12.64 -0.09
C PRO A 213 -10.85 12.42 -0.26
N PRO A 214 -11.69 13.02 0.61
CA PRO A 214 -13.14 12.79 0.57
C PRO A 214 -13.81 13.10 -0.78
N ASP A 215 -13.35 14.12 -1.49
CA ASP A 215 -13.86 14.50 -2.80
C ASP A 215 -13.54 13.44 -3.87
N ALA A 216 -12.37 12.80 -3.80
CA ALA A 216 -12.01 11.69 -4.66
C ALA A 216 -12.84 10.44 -4.36
N LEU A 217 -13.13 10.14 -3.08
CA LEU A 217 -14.06 9.07 -2.69
C LEU A 217 -15.47 9.31 -3.26
N GLN A 218 -15.95 10.55 -3.24
CA GLN A 218 -17.23 10.92 -3.87
C GLN A 218 -17.21 10.75 -5.39
N ARG A 219 -16.08 11.04 -6.06
CA ARG A 219 -15.91 10.77 -7.49
C ARG A 219 -15.97 9.27 -7.81
N ILE A 220 -15.29 8.43 -7.03
CA ILE A 220 -15.37 6.96 -7.15
C ILE A 220 -16.83 6.50 -6.98
N ARG A 221 -17.52 7.03 -5.97
CA ARG A 221 -18.94 6.76 -5.69
C ARG A 221 -19.92 7.25 -6.74
N ARG A 222 -19.56 8.14 -7.65
CA ARG A 222 -20.43 8.57 -8.77
C ARG A 222 -20.14 7.81 -10.06
N ALA A 223 -18.91 7.32 -10.18
CA ALA A 223 -18.45 6.53 -11.29
C ALA A 223 -18.88 5.06 -11.21
N HIS A 224 -19.18 4.57 -10.01
CA HIS A 224 -19.71 3.23 -9.74
C HIS A 224 -18.88 2.09 -10.37
N PRO A 225 -17.53 2.04 -10.22
CA PRO A 225 -16.82 0.80 -10.57
C PRO A 225 -17.46 -0.39 -9.84
N GLN A 226 -17.50 -1.53 -10.52
CA GLN A 226 -18.14 -2.73 -10.02
C GLN A 226 -17.57 -3.16 -8.65
N GLN A 227 -16.25 -3.02 -8.49
CA GLN A 227 -15.53 -3.39 -7.29
C GLN A 227 -14.50 -2.31 -6.93
N VAL A 228 -14.32 -2.08 -5.64
CA VAL A 228 -13.18 -1.36 -5.08
C VAL A 228 -12.43 -2.30 -4.14
N ILE A 229 -11.15 -2.55 -4.42
CA ILE A 229 -10.25 -3.24 -3.51
C ILE A 229 -9.36 -2.18 -2.86
N TYR A 230 -9.56 -1.93 -1.58
CA TYR A 230 -8.82 -0.92 -0.83
C TYR A 230 -7.77 -1.61 0.05
N VAL A 231 -6.49 -1.33 -0.22
CA VAL A 231 -5.33 -1.78 0.56
C VAL A 231 -4.88 -0.64 1.49
N SER A 232 -4.70 -0.90 2.79
CA SER A 232 -4.29 0.14 3.73
C SER A 232 -3.55 -0.38 4.96
N CYS A 233 -2.41 0.25 5.26
CA CYS A 233 -1.64 0.03 6.49
C CYS A 233 -2.19 0.80 7.71
N HIS A 234 -3.29 1.57 7.55
CA HIS A 234 -3.84 2.42 8.60
C HIS A 234 -5.36 2.19 8.80
N PRO A 235 -5.75 1.23 9.67
CA PRO A 235 -7.14 0.83 9.86
C PRO A 235 -8.13 1.96 10.18
N ALA A 236 -7.69 3.04 10.82
CA ALA A 236 -8.60 4.14 11.21
C ALA A 236 -9.01 5.01 10.02
N THR A 237 -8.08 5.35 9.12
CA THR A 237 -8.39 6.09 7.89
C THR A 237 -9.13 5.21 6.89
N LEU A 238 -8.80 3.91 6.84
CA LEU A 238 -9.59 2.93 6.09
C LEU A 238 -11.05 2.93 6.56
N ALA A 239 -11.32 2.79 7.87
CA ALA A 239 -12.69 2.78 8.38
C ALA A 239 -13.49 4.05 8.03
N ARG A 240 -12.86 5.23 8.09
CA ARG A 240 -13.45 6.50 7.64
C ARG A 240 -13.79 6.47 6.15
N ASP A 241 -12.87 6.02 5.31
CA ASP A 241 -13.06 6.03 3.86
C ASP A 241 -14.14 5.02 3.44
N LEU A 242 -14.19 3.85 4.08
CA LEU A 242 -15.26 2.87 3.89
C LEU A 242 -16.63 3.43 4.26
N GLN A 243 -16.74 4.23 5.32
CA GLN A 243 -18.01 4.88 5.67
C GLN A 243 -18.51 5.79 4.54
N ILE A 244 -17.60 6.54 3.90
CA ILE A 244 -17.95 7.41 2.77
C ILE A 244 -18.38 6.58 1.56
N LEU A 245 -17.64 5.50 1.24
CA LEU A 245 -17.92 4.61 0.10
C LEU A 245 -19.25 3.85 0.27
N CYS A 246 -19.55 3.38 1.48
CA CYS A 246 -20.76 2.60 1.76
C CYS A 246 -22.01 3.46 2.07
N ALA A 247 -21.86 4.77 2.26
CA ALA A 247 -22.98 5.64 2.59
C ALA A 247 -24.09 5.60 1.52
N GLU A 248 -25.34 5.76 1.96
CA GLU A 248 -26.56 5.78 1.13
C GLU A 248 -26.76 4.51 0.28
N GLY A 249 -26.21 3.37 0.73
CA GLY A 249 -26.35 2.09 0.03
C GLY A 249 -25.49 1.96 -1.22
N GLY A 250 -24.48 2.82 -1.44
CA GLY A 250 -23.63 2.77 -2.63
C GLY A 250 -22.86 1.45 -2.77
N TYR A 251 -21.83 1.28 -1.95
CA TYR A 251 -21.06 0.04 -1.86
C TYR A 251 -21.48 -0.81 -0.66
N GLU A 252 -21.45 -2.13 -0.85
CA GLU A 252 -21.46 -3.11 0.23
C GLU A 252 -20.01 -3.51 0.55
N LEU A 253 -19.65 -3.52 1.83
CA LEU A 253 -18.39 -4.10 2.29
C LEU A 253 -18.54 -5.62 2.41
N VAL A 254 -17.97 -6.34 1.47
CA VAL A 254 -18.07 -7.81 1.42
C VAL A 254 -17.10 -8.45 2.40
N LYS A 255 -15.85 -7.98 2.42
CA LYS A 255 -14.84 -8.55 3.30
C LYS A 255 -13.70 -7.61 3.63
N VAL A 256 -13.11 -7.78 4.80
CA VAL A 256 -11.84 -7.18 5.19
C VAL A 256 -10.90 -8.28 5.65
N THR A 257 -9.74 -8.40 5.00
CA THR A 257 -8.70 -9.35 5.37
C THR A 257 -7.49 -8.58 5.91
N PRO A 258 -7.18 -8.68 7.20
CA PRO A 258 -5.98 -8.09 7.75
C PRO A 258 -4.74 -8.96 7.49
N HIS A 259 -3.59 -8.33 7.25
CA HIS A 259 -2.29 -8.96 7.10
C HIS A 259 -1.31 -8.34 8.08
N ASP A 260 -0.58 -9.19 8.79
CA ASP A 260 0.48 -8.76 9.70
C ASP A 260 1.76 -8.36 8.94
N MET A 261 1.66 -7.35 8.06
CA MET A 261 2.79 -6.85 7.26
C MET A 261 3.88 -6.22 8.11
N PHE A 262 3.55 -5.83 9.35
CA PHE A 262 4.46 -5.19 10.28
C PHE A 262 4.45 -5.86 11.67
N PRO A 263 4.88 -7.13 11.78
CA PRO A 263 4.93 -7.83 13.06
C PRO A 263 5.76 -7.05 14.09
N GLN A 264 5.45 -7.23 15.37
CA GLN A 264 6.09 -6.50 16.49
C GLN A 264 5.82 -4.99 16.48
N THR A 265 4.83 -4.53 15.70
CA THR A 265 4.39 -3.13 15.68
C THR A 265 2.87 -3.03 15.83
N GLN A 266 2.38 -1.81 16.05
CA GLN A 266 0.94 -1.53 16.08
C GLN A 266 0.27 -1.48 14.69
N HIS A 267 1.05 -1.52 13.61
CA HIS A 267 0.53 -1.38 12.26
C HIS A 267 -0.02 -2.71 11.74
N VAL A 268 -1.16 -2.66 11.05
CA VAL A 268 -1.76 -3.81 10.38
C VAL A 268 -2.18 -3.38 8.99
N GLU A 269 -1.79 -4.16 7.99
CA GLU A 269 -2.25 -3.98 6.62
C GLU A 269 -3.64 -4.59 6.48
N CYS A 270 -4.53 -3.97 5.73
CA CYS A 270 -5.89 -4.47 5.53
C CYS A 270 -6.26 -4.38 4.06
N VAL A 271 -6.81 -5.46 3.52
CA VAL A 271 -7.45 -5.50 2.20
C VAL A 271 -8.96 -5.53 2.39
N ALA A 272 -9.65 -4.47 1.99
CA ALA A 272 -11.10 -4.40 1.98
C ALA A 272 -11.65 -4.60 0.56
N ASP A 273 -12.62 -5.49 0.41
CA ASP A 273 -13.38 -5.75 -0.82
C ASP A 273 -14.75 -5.09 -0.70
N LEU A 274 -14.99 -4.08 -1.53
CA LEU A 274 -16.28 -3.41 -1.67
C LEU A 274 -16.88 -3.70 -3.04
N ARG A 275 -18.18 -4.01 -3.07
CA ARG A 275 -18.93 -4.27 -4.31
C ARG A 275 -20.05 -3.27 -4.47
N TRP A 276 -20.20 -2.74 -5.68
CA TRP A 276 -21.28 -1.81 -5.97
C TRP A 276 -22.61 -2.54 -5.88
N LYS A 277 -23.48 -2.08 -4.97
CA LYS A 277 -24.86 -2.57 -4.83
C LYS A 277 -25.83 -1.59 -5.51
N GLY A 278 -25.51 -0.30 -5.43
CA GLY A 278 -26.41 0.77 -5.84
C GLY A 278 -27.46 1.07 -4.75
N PRO A 279 -28.02 2.29 -4.75
CA PRO A 279 -29.03 2.66 -3.78
C PRO A 279 -30.21 1.69 -3.86
N GLU A 280 -30.69 1.20 -2.71
CA GLU A 280 -31.92 0.42 -2.64
C GLU A 280 -33.06 1.32 -3.16
N ILE A 281 -33.61 1.00 -4.32
CA ILE A 281 -34.85 1.60 -4.79
C ILE A 281 -35.95 0.98 -3.90
N PRO A 282 -36.64 1.76 -3.06
CA PRO A 282 -37.74 1.22 -2.27
C PRO A 282 -38.75 0.58 -3.23
N SER A 283 -39.12 -0.68 -2.94
CA SER A 283 -40.24 -1.31 -3.62
C SER A 283 -41.47 -0.43 -3.39
N VAL A 284 -42.02 0.14 -4.46
CA VAL A 284 -43.27 0.93 -4.42
C VAL A 284 -44.44 -0.01 -4.12
#